data_AF-A0A2N7TMM1-F1
#
_entry.id   AF-A0A2N7TMM1-F1
#
_cell.length_a   1.000
_cell.length_b   1.000
_cell.length_c   1.000
_cell.angle_alpha   90.00
_cell.angle_beta   90.00
_cell.angle_gamma   90.00
#
_symmetry.space_group_name_H-M   'P 1'
#
loop_
_entity.id
_entity.type
_entity.pdbx_description
1 polymer ?
#
loop_
_entity_poly.entity_id
_entity_poly.type
_entity_poly.pdbx_seq_one_letter_code
_entity_poly.pdbx_strand_id
1 'polypeptide(L)'
;MHQIYDTRAPKKPTNVSINSDLLAKSRSLGINLSAALERALAEQVRAEQRAKWQRENAGAIQAYNRFVEENGTFSDGERKF
;
A
#
# COMPACT_ATOMS: atom_id res chain seq x y z
N MET A 1 11.72 -4.91 -1.79
CA MET A 1 10.34 -4.39 -1.63
C MET A 1 9.46 -5.54 -1.17
N HIS A 2 8.71 -5.37 -0.08
CA HIS A 2 7.78 -6.41 0.38
C HIS A 2 6.65 -6.55 -0.65
N GLN A 3 6.52 -7.73 -1.26
CA GLN A 3 5.43 -7.98 -2.19
C GLN A 3 4.13 -8.14 -1.40
N ILE A 4 3.10 -7.41 -1.83
CA ILE A 4 1.81 -7.24 -1.13
C ILE A 4 0.87 -8.41 -1.41
N TYR A 5 1.16 -9.13 -2.50
CA TYR A 5 0.48 -10.31 -2.97
C TYR A 5 1.49 -11.19 -3.73
N ASP A 6 1.17 -12.48 -3.89
CA ASP A 6 2.01 -13.40 -4.66
C ASP A 6 1.86 -13.14 -6.17
N THR A 7 2.93 -12.64 -6.80
CA THR A 7 2.95 -12.37 -8.24
C THR A 7 2.99 -13.64 -9.10
N ARG A 8 3.22 -14.82 -8.49
CA ARG A 8 3.20 -16.13 -9.17
C ARG A 8 1.86 -16.83 -9.04
N ALA A 9 0.92 -16.29 -8.26
CA ALA A 9 -0.40 -16.86 -8.13
C ALA A 9 -1.13 -16.85 -9.49
N PRO A 10 -1.85 -17.93 -9.85
CA PRO A 10 -2.56 -18.00 -11.12
C PRO A 10 -3.67 -16.95 -11.16
N LYS A 11 -3.81 -16.27 -12.32
CA LYS A 11 -4.89 -15.31 -12.53
C LYS A 11 -6.23 -16.02 -12.50
N LYS A 12 -7.12 -15.59 -11.60
CA LYS A 12 -8.49 -16.11 -11.50
C LYS A 12 -9.46 -15.21 -12.26
N PRO A 13 -10.28 -15.74 -13.19
CA PRO A 13 -11.35 -14.96 -13.80
C PRO A 13 -12.29 -14.47 -12.71
N THR A 14 -12.50 -13.15 -12.65
CA THR A 14 -13.38 -12.51 -11.68
C THR A 14 -14.40 -11.69 -12.46
N ASN A 15 -15.69 -11.88 -12.19
CA ASN A 15 -16.74 -11.08 -12.81
C ASN A 15 -16.85 -9.75 -12.06
N VAL A 16 -16.72 -8.64 -12.78
CA VAL A 16 -16.75 -7.28 -12.20
C VAL A 16 -17.70 -6.41 -13.01
N SER A 17 -18.51 -5.63 -12.32
CA SER A 17 -19.40 -4.65 -12.94
C SER A 17 -18.64 -3.34 -13.15
N ILE A 18 -18.47 -2.93 -14.40
CA ILE A 18 -17.80 -1.68 -14.79
C ILE A 18 -18.74 -0.90 -15.73
N ASN A 19 -18.65 0.44 -15.67
CA ASN A 19 -19.38 1.32 -16.58
C ASN A 19 -19.11 0.95 -18.04
N SER A 20 -20.17 0.78 -18.83
CA SER A 20 -20.11 0.31 -20.21
C SER A 20 -19.38 1.29 -21.15
N ASP A 21 -19.56 2.59 -20.97
CA ASP A 21 -18.87 3.63 -21.75
C ASP A 21 -17.37 3.65 -21.43
N LEU A 22 -17.00 3.54 -20.16
CA LEU A 22 -15.60 3.41 -19.76
C LEU A 22 -14.95 2.15 -20.34
N LEU A 23 -15.67 1.03 -20.38
CA LEU A 23 -15.20 -0.20 -21.00
C LEU A 23 -15.01 -0.02 -22.52
N ALA A 24 -15.94 0.64 -23.20
CA ALA A 24 -15.82 0.93 -24.63
C ALA A 24 -14.61 1.83 -24.93
N LYS A 25 -14.44 2.92 -24.17
CA LYS A 25 -13.30 3.84 -24.31
C LYS A 25 -11.97 3.17 -24.01
N SER A 26 -11.90 2.34 -22.98
CA SER A 26 -10.66 1.62 -22.65
C SER A 26 -10.26 0.65 -23.75
N ARG A 27 -11.22 -0.06 -24.36
CA ARG A 27 -10.97 -0.93 -25.51
C ARG A 27 -10.53 -0.15 -26.74
N SER A 28 -11.17 0.98 -27.06
CA SER A 28 -10.79 1.79 -28.22
C SER A 28 -9.38 2.39 -28.09
N LEU A 29 -8.95 2.66 -26.86
CA LEU A 29 -7.61 3.13 -26.54
C LEU A 29 -6.56 2.01 -26.39
N GLY A 30 -6.95 0.74 -26.59
CA GLY A 30 -6.03 -0.41 -26.45
C GLY A 30 -5.57 -0.68 -25.02
N ILE A 31 -6.31 -0.20 -24.02
CA ILE A 31 -5.95 -0.39 -22.61
C ILE A 31 -6.22 -1.84 -22.21
N ASN A 32 -5.19 -2.49 -21.65
CA ASN A 32 -5.34 -3.83 -21.09
C ASN A 32 -6.07 -3.77 -19.74
N LEU A 33 -7.37 -4.07 -19.76
CA LEU A 33 -8.24 -4.02 -18.58
C LEU A 33 -7.71 -4.87 -17.42
N SER A 34 -7.20 -6.06 -17.69
CA SER A 34 -6.68 -6.96 -16.64
C SER A 34 -5.47 -6.33 -15.95
N ALA A 35 -4.52 -5.79 -16.72
CA ALA A 35 -3.34 -5.15 -16.17
C ALA A 35 -3.69 -3.85 -15.41
N ALA A 36 -4.63 -3.06 -15.93
CA ALA A 36 -5.08 -1.83 -15.28
C ALA A 36 -5.78 -2.13 -13.94
N LEU A 37 -6.67 -3.12 -13.92
CA LEU A 37 -7.37 -3.54 -12.72
C LEU A 37 -6.40 -4.10 -11.67
N GLU A 38 -5.45 -4.95 -12.08
CA GLU A 38 -4.45 -5.55 -11.20
C GLU A 38 -3.57 -4.48 -10.53
N ARG A 39 -3.12 -3.48 -11.30
CA ARG A 39 -2.37 -2.34 -10.76
C ARG A 39 -3.19 -1.51 -9.77
N ALA A 40 -4.42 -1.14 -10.14
CA ALA A 40 -5.28 -0.34 -9.28
C ALA A 40 -5.61 -1.08 -7.97
N LEU A 41 -5.90 -2.38 -8.04
CA LEU A 41 -6.14 -3.21 -6.86
C LEU A 41 -4.90 -3.32 -5.98
N ALA A 42 -3.72 -3.55 -6.56
CA ALA A 42 -2.47 -3.61 -5.81
C ALA A 42 -2.19 -2.30 -5.04
N GLU A 43 -2.44 -1.16 -5.67
CA GLU A 43 -2.27 0.16 -5.04
C GLU A 43 -3.26 0.38 -3.88
N GLN A 44 -4.52 0.00 -4.05
CA GLN A 44 -5.54 0.10 -3.01
C GLN A 44 -5.24 -0.83 -1.83
N VAL A 45 -4.91 -2.10 -2.09
CA VAL A 45 -4.52 -3.06 -1.04
C VAL A 45 -3.31 -2.56 -0.27
N ARG A 46 -2.31 -2.00 -0.96
CA ARG A 46 -1.14 -1.38 -0.33
C ARG A 46 -1.54 -0.23 0.60
N ALA A 47 -2.42 0.64 0.14
CA ALA A 47 -2.87 1.79 0.92
C ALA A 47 -3.59 1.33 2.20
N GLU A 48 -4.51 0.37 2.07
CA GLU A 48 -5.26 -0.18 3.20
C GLU A 48 -4.35 -0.92 4.20
N GLN A 49 -3.42 -1.75 3.72
CA GLN A 49 -2.47 -2.43 4.61
C GLN A 49 -1.59 -1.43 5.36
N ARG A 50 -1.11 -0.36 4.72
CA ARG A 50 -0.37 0.70 5.42
C ARG A 50 -1.25 1.41 6.45
N ALA A 51 -2.48 1.76 6.09
CA ALA A 51 -3.40 2.41 7.01
C ALA A 51 -3.76 1.52 8.20
N LYS A 52 -3.89 0.21 7.98
CA LYS A 52 -4.09 -0.78 9.04
C LYS A 52 -2.85 -0.90 9.92
N TRP A 53 -1.67 -1.03 9.35
CA TRP A 53 -0.41 -1.10 10.09
C TRP A 53 -0.20 0.15 10.95
N GLN A 54 -0.45 1.35 10.42
CA GLN A 54 -0.36 2.59 11.18
C GLN A 54 -1.33 2.61 12.37
N ARG A 55 -2.58 2.16 12.17
CA ARG A 55 -3.56 2.06 13.25
C ARG A 55 -3.13 1.08 14.34
N GLU A 56 -2.64 -0.10 13.95
CA GLU A 56 -2.19 -1.14 14.89
C GLU A 56 -0.92 -0.73 15.65
N ASN A 57 0.00 -0.02 15.00
CA ASN A 57 1.29 0.35 15.59
C ASN A 57 1.28 1.75 16.22
N ALA A 58 0.20 2.52 16.11
CA ALA A 58 0.11 3.86 16.66
C ALA A 58 0.44 3.92 18.17
N GLY A 59 -0.02 2.94 18.94
CA GLY A 59 0.28 2.86 20.38
C GLY A 59 1.75 2.57 20.67
N ALA A 60 2.36 1.63 19.94
CA ALA A 60 3.77 1.30 20.08
C ALA A 60 4.67 2.47 19.64
N ILE A 61 4.29 3.16 18.55
CA ILE A 61 4.98 4.35 18.07
C ILE A 61 4.88 5.48 19.10
N GLN A 62 3.70 5.73 19.69
CA GLN A 62 3.57 6.74 20.74
C GLN A 62 4.37 6.40 22.01
N ALA A 63 4.36 5.13 22.43
CA ALA A 63 5.14 4.70 23.58
C ALA A 63 6.65 4.87 23.33
N TYR A 64 7.12 4.50 22.14
CA TYR A 64 8.50 4.71 21.72
C TYR A 64 8.87 6.19 21.60
N ASN A 65 8.02 7.01 20.98
CA ASN A 65 8.25 8.45 20.87
C ASN A 65 8.37 9.10 22.25
N ARG A 66 7.51 8.74 23.19
CA ARG A 66 7.57 9.22 24.58
C ARG A 66 8.86 8.78 25.27
N PHE A 67 9.25 7.51 25.11
CA PHE A 67 10.51 7.01 25.65
C PHE A 67 11.71 7.79 25.09
N VAL A 68 11.71 8.11 23.79
CA VAL A 68 12.75 8.92 23.16
C VAL A 68 12.72 10.37 23.63
N GLU A 69 11.56 10.98 23.82
CA GLU A 69 11.46 12.34 24.40
C GLU A 69 11.99 12.39 25.84
N GLU A 70 11.72 11.36 26.64
CA GLU A 70 12.13 11.30 28.04
C GLU A 70 13.61 10.91 28.22
N ASN A 71 14.15 10.03 27.37
CA ASN A 71 15.48 9.42 27.56
C ASN A 71 16.50 9.85 26.51
N GLY A 72 16.09 10.63 25.51
CA GLY A 72 16.89 10.96 24.34
C GLY A 72 17.09 9.76 23.42
N THR A 73 17.73 9.99 22.27
CA THR A 73 18.21 8.92 21.40
C THR A 73 19.68 8.60 21.70
N PHE A 74 20.09 7.36 21.43
CA PHE A 74 21.49 6.94 21.58
C PHE A 74 22.49 7.86 20.87
N SER A 75 22.08 8.50 19.77
CA SER A 75 22.91 9.43 18.98
C SER A 75 22.90 10.88 19.47
N ASP A 76 22.09 11.25 20.46
CA ASP A 76 21.99 12.66 20.89
C ASP A 76 23.30 13.20 21.49
N GLY A 77 24.17 12.33 22.01
CA GLY A 77 25.51 12.71 22.50
C GLY A 77 26.59 12.81 21.41
N GLU A 78 26.36 12.23 20.23
CA GLU A 78 27.39 12.03 19.18
C GLU A 78 27.16 12.94 17.96
N ARG A 79 26.10 13.76 17.96
CA ARG A 79 25.79 14.67 16.85
C ARG A 79 26.67 15.92 16.91
N LYS A 80 27.94 15.78 16.51
CA LYS A 80 28.81 16.91 16.11
C LYS A 80 28.83 17.00 14.58
N PHE A 81 28.54 18.20 14.08
CA PHE A 81 28.47 18.54 12.65
C PHE A 81 29.84 18.47 11.97
#